data_AF-A0A3B5A0D4-F1
#
_entry.id   AF-A0A3B5A0D4-F1
#
_cell.length_a   1.000
_cell.length_b   1.000
_cell.length_c   1.000
_cell.angle_alpha   90.00
_cell.angle_beta   90.00
_cell.angle_gamma   90.00
#
_symmetry.space_group_name_H-M   'P 1'
#
loop_
_entity.id
_entity.type
_entity.pdbx_description
1 polymer ?
#
loop_
_entity_poly.entity_id
_entity_poly.type
_entity_poly.pdbx_seq_one_letter_code
_entity_poly.pdbx_strand_id
1 'polypeptide(L)'
;MTRAAADAAVTCLLALSLVLIRDSASLFLPDSKELRQLLSRYEEEAEQNPTAGNRTRRSIRWSDREEILQLHNKLRGSVYPTASNMEYMVWDDELERSSTQWAEECQWDHGPQDLLMSIGQNLAVHWGRYRSPAFHVQAWYDEVKDYTYPYPHECNPWCPERCSGPMCTHYTQLVWATTSRVGCAVHVCPKMNVWGEIWENAVYLVCNYSPKGNWIGEAPYQHGRPCSQCPPSFGGGCKNNLYSQRSETEDMNEVEKPQVPLPPRTTARPVPKPKPSAPKKPVSKPSTPRCETRLRDKCKGATCNRFKCPANCLNKKGKVWGTVSYDVQSSICRAAIHSGAIDNNGGVVDVTRTEKFPFFVRSTKNGVYSVFFSSLPVTEMSADCYTTVAEICPFKRLTPSHCPRILCPDNCKMQPSYWSPVIGNNIYADTSSICRSAIHAGVIKADGGLVDVLPLDKRKTYTGILKNGIQSESKSNTDGGSFRLFVVRQ
;
A
#
# COMPACT_ATOMS: atom_id res chain seq x y z
N MET A 1 70.06 -8.35 8.15
CA MET A 1 69.41 -7.56 9.21
C MET A 1 68.53 -6.41 8.68
N THR A 2 68.01 -6.46 7.45
CA THR A 2 67.32 -5.28 6.84
C THR A 2 65.96 -5.56 6.18
N ARG A 3 65.35 -6.74 6.36
CA ARG A 3 63.96 -7.01 5.92
C ARG A 3 62.94 -7.11 7.06
N ALA A 4 63.34 -7.64 8.22
CA ALA A 4 62.43 -7.77 9.38
C ALA A 4 62.06 -6.42 10.04
N ALA A 5 62.90 -5.39 9.90
CA ALA A 5 62.62 -4.06 10.46
C ALA A 5 61.62 -3.24 9.61
N ALA A 6 61.50 -3.53 8.31
CA ALA A 6 60.58 -2.82 7.42
C ALA A 6 59.13 -3.27 7.61
N ASP A 7 58.89 -4.56 7.83
CA ASP A 7 57.54 -5.10 8.03
C ASP A 7 56.94 -4.73 9.40
N ALA A 8 57.79 -4.54 10.42
CA ALA A 8 57.35 -4.06 11.74
C ALA A 8 56.95 -2.57 11.73
N ALA A 9 57.58 -1.75 10.88
CA ALA A 9 57.26 -0.33 10.78
C ALA A 9 55.92 -0.08 10.05
N VAL A 10 55.62 -0.86 9.01
CA VAL A 10 54.38 -0.73 8.22
C VAL A 10 53.16 -1.20 9.03
N THR A 11 53.31 -2.26 9.82
CA THR A 11 52.24 -2.75 10.72
C THR A 11 51.96 -1.79 11.88
N CYS A 12 52.98 -1.10 12.40
CA CYS A 12 52.81 -0.10 13.44
C CYS A 12 52.12 1.18 12.93
N LEU A 13 52.43 1.62 11.70
CA LEU A 13 51.80 2.78 11.06
C LEU A 13 50.32 2.54 10.70
N LEU A 14 49.95 1.31 10.31
CA LEU A 14 48.55 0.92 10.07
C LEU A 14 47.75 0.80 11.37
N ALA A 15 48.38 0.37 12.46
CA ALA A 15 47.72 0.33 13.78
C ALA A 15 47.48 1.74 14.36
N LEU A 16 48.39 2.68 14.14
CA LEU A 16 48.24 4.08 14.57
C LEU A 16 47.18 4.86 13.75
N SER A 17 47.02 4.56 12.46
CA SER A 17 45.95 5.16 11.65
C SER A 17 44.56 4.60 12.00
N LEU A 18 44.45 3.35 12.46
CA LEU A 18 43.20 2.76 12.96
C LEU A 18 42.79 3.29 14.35
N VAL A 19 43.75 3.77 15.16
CA VAL A 19 43.46 4.37 16.48
C VAL A 19 43.04 5.85 16.36
N LEU A 20 43.46 6.57 15.32
CA LEU A 20 43.09 7.98 15.11
C LEU A 20 41.76 8.21 14.36
N ILE A 21 41.06 7.15 13.95
CA ILE A 21 39.71 7.25 13.33
C ILE A 21 38.59 6.97 14.37
N ARG A 22 38.93 6.71 15.64
CA ARG A 22 37.94 6.38 16.68
C ARG A 22 37.32 7.56 17.44
N ASP A 23 37.73 8.80 17.19
CA ASP A 23 37.29 9.96 18.01
C ASP A 23 36.75 11.18 17.24
N SER A 24 36.27 11.03 16.00
CA SER A 24 35.62 12.15 15.30
C SER A 24 34.37 11.75 14.53
N ALA A 25 33.33 11.36 15.26
CA ALA A 25 31.94 11.51 14.83
C ALA A 25 31.01 11.51 16.05
N SER A 26 31.26 12.40 17.00
CA SER A 26 30.18 12.90 17.86
C SER A 26 29.27 13.75 16.97
N LEU A 27 28.41 13.09 16.19
CA LEU A 27 27.31 13.73 15.51
C LEU A 27 26.43 14.33 16.60
N PHE A 28 26.40 15.65 16.64
CA PHE A 28 25.48 16.42 17.46
C PHE A 28 24.05 16.01 17.08
N LEU A 29 23.47 15.08 17.84
CA LEU A 29 22.03 14.89 17.89
C LEU A 29 21.42 16.21 18.39
N PRO A 30 20.36 16.73 17.77
CA PRO A 30 19.68 17.90 18.29
C PRO A 30 19.15 17.57 19.69
N ASP A 31 19.72 18.24 20.69
CA ASP A 31 19.45 18.06 22.11
C ASP A 31 18.03 18.54 22.44
N SER A 32 17.01 17.69 22.24
CA SER A 32 15.64 18.01 22.64
C SER A 32 15.45 17.65 24.11
N LYS A 33 15.16 18.65 24.95
CA LYS A 33 14.91 18.48 26.40
C LYS A 33 13.78 17.47 26.66
N GLU A 34 12.82 17.39 25.74
CA GLU A 34 11.68 16.48 25.81
C GLU A 34 12.10 15.01 25.67
N LEU A 35 13.11 14.71 24.82
CA LEU A 35 13.64 13.36 24.67
C LEU A 35 14.41 12.91 25.91
N ARG A 36 15.18 13.80 26.55
CA ARG A 36 15.84 13.49 27.82
C ARG A 36 14.83 13.22 28.93
N GLN A 37 13.75 13.99 28.99
CA GLN A 37 12.69 13.83 30.00
C GLN A 37 11.83 12.58 29.77
N LEU A 38 11.76 12.09 28.54
CA LEU A 38 11.18 10.79 28.20
C LEU A 38 12.12 9.65 28.61
N LEU A 39 13.42 9.75 28.26
CA LEU A 39 14.42 8.72 28.56
C LEU A 39 14.68 8.57 30.06
N SER A 40 14.70 9.66 30.84
CA SER A 40 14.94 9.61 32.30
C SER A 40 13.81 8.90 33.06
N ARG A 41 12.58 8.94 32.54
CA ARG A 41 11.42 8.27 33.15
C ARG A 41 11.54 6.74 33.08
N TYR A 42 12.29 6.22 32.11
CA TYR A 42 12.54 4.79 31.95
C TYR A 42 13.69 4.27 32.81
N GLU A 43 14.69 5.10 33.13
CA GLU A 43 15.76 4.74 34.07
C GLU A 43 15.19 4.51 35.48
N GLU A 44 14.24 5.34 35.91
CA GLU A 44 13.59 5.21 37.22
C GLU A 44 12.65 3.98 37.31
N GLU A 45 11.97 3.59 36.23
CA GLU A 45 11.10 2.40 36.21
C GLU A 45 11.89 1.08 36.15
N ALA A 46 13.08 1.08 35.54
CA ALA A 46 13.95 -0.09 35.46
C ALA A 46 14.56 -0.48 36.83
N GLU A 47 14.74 0.50 37.72
CA GLU A 47 15.28 0.27 39.06
C GLU A 47 14.22 -0.18 40.08
N GLN A 48 12.94 0.08 39.83
CA GLN A 48 11.88 -0.10 40.84
C GLN A 48 11.16 -1.45 40.84
N ASN A 49 11.33 -2.34 39.84
CA ASN A 49 10.61 -3.63 39.83
C ASN A 49 11.40 -4.82 39.23
N PRO A 50 12.25 -5.49 40.02
CA PRO A 50 13.05 -6.64 39.55
C PRO A 50 12.29 -7.98 39.50
N THR A 51 11.04 -8.06 39.99
CA THR A 51 10.39 -9.35 40.33
C THR A 51 9.09 -9.69 39.60
N ALA A 52 8.75 -9.02 38.49
CA ALA A 52 7.59 -9.41 37.67
C ALA A 52 7.93 -10.56 36.70
N GLY A 53 8.25 -11.74 37.25
CA GLY A 53 8.43 -12.99 36.51
C GLY A 53 7.09 -13.68 36.16
N ASN A 54 7.05 -14.31 34.98
CA ASN A 54 6.07 -15.34 34.56
C ASN A 54 4.60 -14.94 34.32
N ARG A 55 4.38 -13.92 33.48
CA ARG A 55 3.25 -13.95 32.53
C ARG A 55 3.77 -13.60 31.14
N THR A 56 3.58 -14.51 30.20
CA THR A 56 3.81 -14.33 28.76
C THR A 56 3.20 -13.00 28.31
N ARG A 57 4.03 -11.98 28.08
CA ARG A 57 3.58 -10.69 27.54
C ARG A 57 3.24 -10.89 26.07
N ARG A 58 1.98 -11.23 25.79
CA ARG A 58 1.43 -11.52 24.45
C ARG A 58 1.05 -10.28 23.63
N SER A 59 1.34 -9.07 24.12
CA SER A 59 1.11 -7.83 23.39
C SER A 59 2.16 -6.79 23.74
N ILE A 60 2.50 -5.93 22.77
CA ILE A 60 3.34 -4.76 23.02
C ILE A 60 2.71 -3.88 24.11
N ARG A 61 3.52 -3.27 24.97
CA ARG A 61 2.96 -2.40 26.02
C ARG A 61 2.32 -1.16 25.38
N TRP A 62 1.27 -0.65 26.00
CA TRP A 62 0.62 0.59 25.55
C TRP A 62 1.58 1.79 25.51
N SER A 63 2.48 1.88 26.50
CA SER A 63 3.56 2.88 26.54
C SER A 63 4.45 2.81 25.29
N ASP A 64 4.87 1.60 24.93
CA ASP A 64 5.79 1.36 23.82
C ASP A 64 5.09 1.65 22.49
N ARG A 65 3.82 1.27 22.35
CA ARG A 65 2.97 1.63 21.20
C ARG A 65 2.91 3.14 20.99
N GLU A 66 2.62 3.88 22.05
CA GLU A 66 2.51 5.33 21.98
C GLU A 66 3.87 5.96 21.63
N GLU A 67 4.95 5.49 22.24
CA GLU A 67 6.31 5.98 21.97
C GLU A 67 6.72 5.72 20.52
N ILE A 68 6.49 4.51 19.99
CA ILE A 68 6.74 4.16 18.59
C ILE A 68 5.97 5.12 17.68
N LEU A 69 4.66 5.29 17.90
CA LEU A 69 3.81 6.11 17.03
C LEU A 69 4.21 7.59 17.07
N GLN A 70 4.49 8.12 18.26
CA GLN A 70 4.95 9.50 18.44
C GLN A 70 6.29 9.72 17.75
N LEU A 71 7.23 8.79 17.90
CA LEU A 71 8.54 8.89 17.26
C LEU A 71 8.42 8.83 15.73
N HIS A 72 7.62 7.91 15.18
CA HIS A 72 7.34 7.87 13.74
C HIS A 72 6.85 9.21 13.21
N ASN A 73 5.82 9.79 13.85
CA ASN A 73 5.27 11.07 13.41
C ASN A 73 6.25 12.23 13.62
N LYS A 74 7.01 12.26 14.72
CA LYS A 74 8.05 13.28 14.95
C LYS A 74 9.09 13.27 13.83
N LEU A 75 9.59 12.08 13.47
CA LEU A 75 10.60 11.89 12.44
C LEU A 75 10.06 12.22 11.04
N ARG A 76 8.86 11.75 10.70
CA ARG A 76 8.16 12.08 9.44
C ARG A 76 7.96 13.59 9.25
N GLY A 77 7.64 14.31 10.34
CA GLY A 77 7.45 15.76 10.32
C GLY A 77 8.77 16.56 10.26
N SER A 78 9.91 15.90 10.41
CA SER A 78 11.24 16.53 10.50
C SER A 78 12.19 16.17 9.35
N VAL A 79 11.67 15.54 8.29
CA VAL A 79 12.49 15.11 7.14
C VAL A 79 13.10 16.28 6.37
N TYR A 80 14.28 16.04 5.82
CA TYR A 80 14.92 16.91 4.85
C TYR A 80 15.31 16.10 3.59
N PRO A 81 15.01 16.60 2.37
CA PRO A 81 14.26 17.83 2.08
C PRO A 81 12.80 17.75 2.55
N THR A 82 12.13 18.90 2.69
CA THR A 82 10.78 18.91 3.30
C THR A 82 9.75 18.22 2.41
N ALA A 83 8.82 17.49 3.03
CA ALA A 83 7.76 16.77 2.34
C ALA A 83 6.46 17.58 2.22
N SER A 84 5.90 17.68 1.03
CA SER A 84 4.63 18.39 0.78
C SER A 84 3.37 17.55 1.03
N ASN A 85 3.52 16.23 1.09
CA ASN A 85 2.43 15.25 1.10
C ASN A 85 2.59 14.16 2.18
N MET A 86 3.20 14.47 3.33
CA MET A 86 3.43 13.48 4.39
C MET A 86 2.16 13.22 5.23
N GLU A 87 1.60 12.00 5.20
CA GLU A 87 0.43 11.66 6.04
C GLU A 87 0.83 11.59 7.52
N TYR A 88 -0.09 11.98 8.40
CA TYR A 88 -0.03 11.58 9.80
C TYR A 88 -0.28 10.07 9.92
N MET A 89 0.60 9.39 10.64
CA MET A 89 0.53 7.95 10.87
C MET A 89 -0.30 7.66 12.12
N VAL A 90 -1.19 6.67 12.05
CA VAL A 90 -1.97 6.16 13.18
C VAL A 90 -1.62 4.71 13.49
N TRP A 91 -1.89 4.27 14.71
CA TRP A 91 -1.72 2.86 15.06
C TRP A 91 -2.83 2.00 14.48
N ASP A 92 -2.50 0.79 14.04
CA ASP A 92 -3.44 -0.18 13.51
C ASP A 92 -3.29 -1.54 14.23
N ASP A 93 -4.35 -1.93 14.94
CA ASP A 93 -4.36 -3.15 15.75
C ASP A 93 -4.37 -4.44 14.90
N GLU A 94 -4.76 -4.38 13.62
CA GLU A 94 -4.65 -5.54 12.71
C GLU A 94 -3.19 -5.74 12.28
N LEU A 95 -2.48 -4.63 11.99
CA LEU A 95 -1.05 -4.67 11.69
C LEU A 95 -0.23 -5.16 12.90
N GLU A 96 -0.56 -4.71 14.11
CA GLU A 96 0.05 -5.18 15.36
C GLU A 96 -0.11 -6.70 15.51
N ARG A 97 -1.34 -7.22 15.36
CA ARG A 97 -1.60 -8.66 15.44
C ARG A 97 -0.80 -9.47 14.42
N SER A 98 -0.69 -8.96 13.20
CA SER A 98 0.13 -9.59 12.16
C SER A 98 1.63 -9.55 12.49
N SER A 99 2.13 -8.42 13.03
CA SER A 99 3.50 -8.31 13.51
C SER A 99 3.79 -9.27 14.67
N THR A 100 2.84 -9.46 15.59
CA THR A 100 2.97 -10.43 16.70
C THR A 100 3.13 -11.84 16.16
N GLN A 101 2.27 -12.26 15.22
CA GLN A 101 2.35 -13.59 14.61
C GLN A 101 3.71 -13.81 13.95
N TRP A 102 4.25 -12.81 13.24
CA TRP A 102 5.57 -12.94 12.61
C TRP A 102 6.73 -12.93 13.62
N ALA A 103 6.65 -12.08 14.65
CA ALA A 103 7.69 -11.99 15.66
C ALA A 103 7.84 -13.29 16.47
N GLU A 104 6.75 -14.02 16.67
CA GLU A 104 6.71 -15.33 17.35
C GLU A 104 7.39 -16.46 16.56
N GLU A 105 7.53 -16.33 15.23
CA GLU A 105 8.23 -17.33 14.41
C GLU A 105 9.75 -17.34 14.67
N CYS A 106 10.30 -16.26 15.25
CA CYS A 106 11.72 -16.13 15.53
C CYS A 106 12.63 -16.40 14.32
N GLN A 107 12.22 -15.90 13.17
CA GLN A 107 12.95 -15.97 11.91
C GLN A 107 13.44 -14.57 11.53
N TRP A 108 14.75 -14.43 11.31
CA TRP A 108 15.35 -13.19 10.83
C TRP A 108 15.17 -13.07 9.31
N ASP A 109 13.92 -12.91 8.90
CA ASP A 109 13.51 -12.72 7.51
C ASP A 109 12.19 -11.94 7.47
N HIS A 110 11.85 -11.39 6.30
CA HIS A 110 10.57 -10.75 6.09
C HIS A 110 9.44 -11.77 5.92
N GLY A 111 8.25 -11.45 6.44
CA GLY A 111 7.08 -12.30 6.21
C GLY A 111 5.82 -11.93 7.00
N PRO A 112 4.75 -12.74 6.86
CA PRO A 112 4.65 -13.86 5.92
C PRO A 112 4.53 -13.38 4.47
N GLN A 113 5.05 -14.19 3.52
CA GLN A 113 5.28 -13.78 2.13
C GLN A 113 4.03 -13.27 1.40
N ASP A 114 2.86 -13.81 1.73
CA ASP A 114 1.57 -13.43 1.16
C ASP A 114 1.12 -12.02 1.57
N LEU A 115 1.52 -11.55 2.75
CA LEU A 115 1.21 -10.20 3.23
C LEU A 115 2.16 -9.15 2.67
N LEU A 116 3.44 -9.49 2.45
CA LEU A 116 4.49 -8.55 2.00
C LEU A 116 4.20 -7.87 0.65
N MET A 117 3.27 -8.40 -0.14
CA MET A 117 2.80 -7.77 -1.38
C MET A 117 1.93 -6.52 -1.13
N SER A 118 1.33 -6.42 0.06
CA SER A 118 0.32 -5.41 0.42
C SER A 118 0.70 -4.52 1.59
N ILE A 119 1.64 -4.97 2.42
CA ILE A 119 2.15 -4.23 3.58
C ILE A 119 3.66 -3.98 3.45
N GLY A 120 4.11 -2.90 4.06
CA GLY A 120 5.51 -2.67 4.37
C GLY A 120 5.90 -3.40 5.66
N GLN A 121 7.18 -3.68 5.85
CA GLN A 121 7.67 -4.29 7.07
C GLN A 121 9.10 -3.82 7.35
N ASN A 122 9.34 -3.32 8.56
CA ASN A 122 10.69 -3.11 9.09
C ASN A 122 10.94 -4.09 10.23
N LEU A 123 12.16 -4.59 10.28
CA LEU A 123 12.63 -5.57 11.26
C LEU A 123 13.81 -4.98 12.03
N ALA A 124 13.87 -5.25 13.31
CA ALA A 124 15.04 -4.93 14.13
C ALA A 124 15.27 -6.03 15.15
N VAL A 125 16.54 -6.34 15.39
CA VAL A 125 16.93 -7.35 16.38
C VAL A 125 18.09 -6.83 17.19
N HIS A 126 18.05 -7.10 18.49
CA HIS A 126 19.20 -6.90 19.37
C HIS A 126 19.28 -8.01 20.40
N TRP A 127 20.42 -8.08 21.09
CA TRP A 127 20.66 -9.00 22.18
C TRP A 127 21.43 -8.28 23.28
N GLY A 128 21.41 -8.84 24.50
CA GLY A 128 22.09 -8.27 25.66
C GLY A 128 21.25 -7.20 26.38
N ARG A 129 21.78 -5.98 26.50
CA ARG A 129 21.14 -4.91 27.28
C ARG A 129 19.79 -4.52 26.68
N TYR A 130 18.82 -4.24 27.56
CA TYR A 130 17.51 -3.75 27.15
C TYR A 130 17.64 -2.47 26.30
N ARG A 131 16.90 -2.43 25.19
CA ARG A 131 16.65 -1.25 24.36
C ARG A 131 15.15 -1.07 24.22
N SER A 132 14.66 0.16 24.36
CA SER A 132 13.25 0.44 24.09
C SER A 132 12.93 0.19 22.60
N PRO A 133 11.68 -0.12 22.23
CA PRO A 133 11.31 -0.26 20.83
C PRO A 133 11.58 1.02 20.01
N ALA A 134 11.49 2.19 20.64
CA ALA A 134 11.82 3.47 20.02
C ALA A 134 13.30 3.60 19.62
N PHE A 135 14.22 2.93 20.34
CA PHE A 135 15.63 2.86 19.93
C PHE A 135 15.80 2.27 18.53
N HIS A 136 15.03 1.22 18.19
CA HIS A 136 15.07 0.59 16.87
C HIS A 136 14.46 1.47 15.79
N VAL A 137 13.37 2.18 16.11
CA VAL A 137 12.76 3.15 15.20
C VAL A 137 13.75 4.28 14.87
N GLN A 138 14.49 4.75 15.86
CA GLN A 138 15.56 5.73 15.64
C GLN A 138 16.69 5.13 14.79
N ALA A 139 17.12 3.89 15.06
CA ALA A 139 18.15 3.22 14.26
C ALA A 139 17.74 3.06 12.78
N TRP A 140 16.47 2.74 12.51
CA TRP A 140 15.92 2.76 11.14
C TRP A 140 15.97 4.14 10.51
N TYR A 141 15.65 5.20 11.27
CA TYR A 141 15.72 6.56 10.77
C TYR A 141 17.15 7.03 10.50
N ASP A 142 18.12 6.61 11.30
CA ASP A 142 19.52 7.02 11.19
C ASP A 142 20.18 6.58 9.88
N GLU A 143 19.56 5.66 9.13
CA GLU A 143 19.94 5.36 7.74
C GLU A 143 19.83 6.58 6.81
N VAL A 144 19.11 7.64 7.21
CA VAL A 144 19.06 8.93 6.50
C VAL A 144 20.45 9.51 6.23
N LYS A 145 21.44 9.22 7.08
CA LYS A 145 22.83 9.67 6.89
C LYS A 145 23.47 9.11 5.61
N ASP A 146 22.98 7.96 5.17
CA ASP A 146 23.47 7.19 4.03
C ASP A 146 22.53 7.30 2.82
N TYR A 147 21.35 7.90 3.00
CA TYR A 147 20.32 8.04 1.98
C TYR A 147 20.43 9.38 1.25
N THR A 148 20.37 9.35 -0.08
CA THR A 148 20.29 10.57 -0.90
C THR A 148 18.93 10.67 -1.58
N TYR A 149 18.15 11.70 -1.23
CA TYR A 149 16.82 11.94 -1.79
C TYR A 149 16.88 12.15 -3.33
N PRO A 150 16.01 11.48 -4.11
CA PRO A 150 15.89 11.71 -5.56
C PRO A 150 14.94 12.88 -5.83
N TYR A 151 15.46 13.94 -6.47
CA TYR A 151 14.63 15.07 -6.86
C TYR A 151 13.81 14.76 -8.12
N PRO A 152 12.66 15.44 -8.34
CA PRO A 152 11.77 15.15 -9.46
C PRO A 152 12.42 15.16 -10.85
N HIS A 153 13.44 15.99 -11.06
CA HIS A 153 14.16 16.08 -12.33
C HIS A 153 15.05 14.86 -12.62
N GLU A 154 15.35 14.06 -11.61
CA GLU A 154 16.14 12.83 -11.70
C GLU A 154 15.26 11.59 -11.92
N CYS A 155 13.95 11.72 -11.72
CA CYS A 155 12.98 10.64 -11.84
C CYS A 155 12.44 10.55 -13.28
N ASN A 156 13.14 9.83 -14.16
CA ASN A 156 12.70 9.61 -15.54
C ASN A 156 13.20 8.28 -16.13
N PRO A 157 12.33 7.28 -16.38
CA PRO A 157 10.94 7.16 -15.91
C PRO A 157 10.83 6.77 -14.43
N TRP A 158 11.95 6.42 -13.80
CA TRP A 158 12.04 5.96 -12.42
C TRP A 158 13.01 6.85 -11.63
N CYS A 159 12.75 7.03 -10.34
CA CYS A 159 13.69 7.68 -9.43
C CYS A 159 14.90 6.77 -9.14
N PRO A 160 16.13 7.31 -9.11
CA PRO A 160 17.31 6.54 -8.73
C PRO A 160 17.27 6.19 -7.24
N GLU A 161 17.58 4.94 -6.92
CA GLU A 161 17.83 4.50 -5.55
C GLU A 161 19.28 4.79 -5.19
N ARG A 162 19.51 5.63 -4.17
CA ARG A 162 20.85 6.02 -3.72
C ARG A 162 21.00 5.80 -2.23
N CYS A 163 21.76 4.76 -1.91
CA CYS A 163 22.17 4.42 -0.55
C CYS A 163 23.69 4.19 -0.54
N SER A 164 24.43 4.97 0.25
CA SER A 164 25.88 4.75 0.45
C SER A 164 26.19 3.74 1.55
N GLY A 165 25.20 3.45 2.39
CA GLY A 165 25.30 2.54 3.52
C GLY A 165 24.84 1.12 3.17
N PRO A 166 24.89 0.20 4.15
CA PRO A 166 24.44 -1.18 3.96
C PRO A 166 22.92 -1.30 3.80
N MET A 167 22.15 -0.32 4.28
CA MET A 167 20.70 -0.32 4.23
C MET A 167 20.16 1.12 4.33
N CYS A 168 19.13 1.43 3.53
CA CYS A 168 18.36 2.68 3.62
C CYS A 168 16.84 2.46 3.56
N THR A 169 16.41 1.21 3.37
CA THR A 169 15.00 0.89 3.10
C THR A 169 14.14 0.96 4.36
N HIS A 170 14.72 0.85 5.55
CA HIS A 170 13.97 1.05 6.78
C HIS A 170 13.62 2.52 6.98
N TYR A 171 14.59 3.42 6.72
CA TYR A 171 14.35 4.87 6.69
C TYR A 171 13.26 5.22 5.68
N THR A 172 13.39 4.81 4.42
CA THR A 172 12.42 5.19 3.38
C THR A 172 11.01 4.69 3.66
N GLN A 173 10.85 3.51 4.29
CA GLN A 173 9.53 3.03 4.72
C GLN A 173 8.96 3.88 5.87
N LEU A 174 9.79 4.24 6.86
CA LEU A 174 9.38 5.07 7.99
C LEU A 174 8.87 6.44 7.51
N VAL A 175 9.57 7.04 6.55
CA VAL A 175 9.23 8.35 5.95
C VAL A 175 8.38 8.26 4.69
N TRP A 176 7.75 7.11 4.41
CA TRP A 176 6.94 6.97 3.21
C TRP A 176 5.65 7.79 3.33
N ALA A 177 5.49 8.79 2.46
CA ALA A 177 4.44 9.81 2.53
C ALA A 177 3.05 9.20 2.72
N THR A 178 2.69 8.23 1.86
CA THR A 178 1.34 7.63 1.83
C THR A 178 1.11 6.56 2.89
N THR A 179 2.16 6.08 3.57
CA THR A 179 2.01 5.12 4.67
C THR A 179 1.44 5.84 5.89
N SER A 180 0.18 5.57 6.20
CA SER A 180 -0.55 6.22 7.30
C SER A 180 -0.92 5.32 8.46
N ARG A 181 -0.53 4.04 8.42
CA ARG A 181 -0.80 3.07 9.48
C ARG A 181 0.44 2.27 9.83
N VAL A 182 0.65 2.04 11.12
CA VAL A 182 1.70 1.15 11.63
C VAL A 182 1.15 0.29 12.77
N GLY A 183 1.61 -0.94 12.86
CA GLY A 183 1.43 -1.77 14.05
C GLY A 183 2.68 -2.61 14.26
N CYS A 184 3.13 -2.72 15.51
CA CYS A 184 4.39 -3.39 15.82
C CYS A 184 4.26 -4.38 16.96
N ALA A 185 5.15 -5.37 16.98
CA ALA A 185 5.26 -6.33 18.06
C ALA A 185 6.72 -6.57 18.44
N VAL A 186 6.95 -6.79 19.74
CA VAL A 186 8.24 -7.18 20.30
C VAL A 186 8.13 -8.60 20.83
N HIS A 187 9.05 -9.46 20.42
CA HIS A 187 9.15 -10.83 20.90
C HIS A 187 10.57 -11.15 21.35
N VAL A 188 10.71 -11.91 22.44
CA VAL A 188 12.03 -12.40 22.89
C VAL A 188 12.19 -13.83 22.41
N CYS A 189 13.05 -14.01 21.42
CA CYS A 189 13.36 -15.28 20.82
C CYS A 189 14.43 -16.03 21.63
N PRO A 190 14.12 -17.20 22.20
CA PRO A 190 15.10 -17.98 22.97
C PRO A 190 16.35 -18.32 22.16
N LYS A 191 16.15 -18.66 20.88
CA LYS A 191 17.21 -18.88 19.88
C LYS A 191 16.73 -18.37 18.54
N MET A 192 17.55 -17.54 17.89
CA MET A 192 17.24 -16.97 16.57
C MET A 192 18.51 -16.96 15.73
N ASN A 193 18.45 -17.43 14.49
CA ASN A 193 19.56 -17.32 13.56
C ASN A 193 19.56 -15.92 12.95
N VAL A 194 20.55 -15.11 13.29
CA VAL A 194 20.75 -13.74 12.80
C VAL A 194 22.07 -13.73 12.04
N TRP A 195 22.00 -13.52 10.72
CA TRP A 195 23.17 -13.49 9.82
C TRP A 195 24.12 -14.70 9.91
N GLY A 196 23.58 -15.90 10.16
CA GLY A 196 24.36 -17.13 10.24
C GLY A 196 24.84 -17.48 11.65
N GLU A 197 24.57 -16.64 12.64
CA GLU A 197 24.91 -16.87 14.05
C GLU A 197 23.64 -17.08 14.89
N ILE A 198 23.69 -18.01 15.85
CA ILE A 198 22.58 -18.22 16.77
C ILE A 198 22.70 -17.23 17.93
N TRP A 199 21.76 -16.31 18.01
CA TRP A 199 21.62 -15.38 19.12
C TRP A 199 20.65 -15.96 20.15
N GLU A 200 21.08 -15.98 21.42
CA GLU A 200 20.24 -16.41 22.54
C GLU A 200 19.50 -15.20 23.14
N ASN A 201 18.22 -15.40 23.46
CA ASN A 201 17.34 -14.36 24.01
C ASN A 201 17.34 -13.07 23.17
N ALA A 202 17.34 -13.23 21.84
CA ALA A 202 17.28 -12.12 20.90
C ALA A 202 15.94 -11.40 21.03
N VAL A 203 15.96 -10.08 21.20
CA VAL A 203 14.76 -9.26 21.21
C VAL A 203 14.49 -8.78 19.80
N TYR A 204 13.38 -9.25 19.24
CA TYR A 204 12.96 -9.05 17.86
C TYR A 204 11.78 -8.08 17.80
N LEU A 205 11.94 -6.97 17.08
CA LEU A 205 10.89 -6.00 16.78
C LEU A 205 10.47 -6.16 15.33
N VAL A 206 9.17 -6.35 15.11
CA VAL A 206 8.53 -6.36 13.80
C VAL A 206 7.55 -5.20 13.74
N CYS A 207 7.66 -4.32 12.75
CA CYS A 207 6.68 -3.28 12.48
C CYS A 207 6.12 -3.44 11.08
N ASN A 208 4.80 -3.61 10.97
CA ASN A 208 4.09 -3.66 9.70
C ASN A 208 3.47 -2.29 9.38
N TYR A 209 3.47 -1.93 8.10
CA TYR A 209 3.08 -0.63 7.59
C TYR A 209 2.00 -0.75 6.52
N SER A 210 1.02 0.15 6.53
CA SER A 210 -0.02 0.20 5.49
C SER A 210 -0.42 1.64 5.14
N PRO A 211 -0.61 1.94 3.83
CA PRO A 211 -0.16 1.17 2.67
C PRO A 211 1.36 0.92 2.65
N LYS A 212 1.79 -0.11 1.93
CA LYS A 212 3.21 -0.43 1.71
C LYS A 212 3.96 0.76 1.08
N GLY A 213 5.17 1.03 1.58
CA GLY A 213 6.13 1.95 0.98
C GLY A 213 7.23 1.23 0.18
N ASN A 214 8.34 1.92 -0.07
CA ASN A 214 9.49 1.41 -0.81
C ASN A 214 9.12 0.88 -2.21
N TRP A 215 8.26 1.61 -2.91
CA TRP A 215 7.95 1.32 -4.31
C TRP A 215 9.18 1.57 -5.16
N ILE A 216 9.57 0.56 -5.95
CA ILE A 216 10.74 0.63 -6.82
C ILE A 216 10.54 1.76 -7.82
N GLY A 217 11.53 2.65 -7.91
CA GLY A 217 11.50 3.78 -8.83
C GLY A 217 10.66 4.97 -8.36
N GLU A 218 10.22 4.98 -7.10
CA GLU A 218 9.51 6.12 -6.50
C GLU A 218 10.31 6.75 -5.36
N ALA A 219 10.15 8.07 -5.19
CA ALA A 219 10.66 8.80 -4.04
C ALA A 219 9.76 8.54 -2.81
N PRO A 220 10.30 8.51 -1.58
CA PRO A 220 9.52 8.24 -0.38
C PRO A 220 8.44 9.28 -0.10
N TYR A 221 8.62 10.51 -0.56
CA TYR A 221 7.66 11.60 -0.44
C TYR A 221 7.92 12.62 -1.54
N GLN A 222 6.99 13.56 -1.75
CA GLN A 222 7.14 14.64 -2.71
C GLN A 222 7.78 15.87 -2.06
N HIS A 223 8.93 16.31 -2.57
CA HIS A 223 9.59 17.51 -2.12
C HIS A 223 8.69 18.76 -2.30
N GLY A 224 8.57 19.56 -1.24
CA GLY A 224 7.90 20.85 -1.30
C GLY A 224 7.58 21.40 0.08
N ARG A 225 6.82 22.50 0.12
CA ARG A 225 6.39 23.12 1.39
C ARG A 225 5.52 22.12 2.16
N PRO A 226 5.77 21.91 3.48
CA PRO A 226 4.92 21.06 4.30
C PRO A 226 3.43 21.33 4.11
N CYS A 227 2.67 20.25 3.96
CA CYS A 227 1.22 20.27 3.77
C CYS A 227 0.71 21.03 2.52
N SER A 228 1.55 21.32 1.53
CA SER A 228 1.11 22.04 0.32
C SER A 228 0.39 21.15 -0.70
N GLN A 229 0.51 19.82 -0.58
CA GLN A 229 -0.13 18.85 -1.48
C GLN A 229 -1.06 17.89 -0.72
N CYS A 230 -1.81 18.41 0.26
CA CYS A 230 -2.79 17.63 1.01
C CYS A 230 -4.04 17.36 0.17
N PRO A 231 -4.53 16.10 0.11
CA PRO A 231 -5.80 15.82 -0.55
C PRO A 231 -6.96 16.56 0.13
N PRO A 232 -7.95 17.10 -0.63
CA PRO A 232 -9.08 17.84 -0.05
C PRO A 232 -9.89 17.05 0.99
N SER A 233 -9.85 15.72 0.93
CA SER A 233 -10.51 14.79 1.86
C SER A 233 -10.01 14.89 3.31
N PHE A 234 -8.83 15.47 3.56
CA PHE A 234 -8.28 15.63 4.91
C PHE A 234 -8.66 16.97 5.57
N GLY A 235 -9.49 17.80 4.92
CA GLY A 235 -10.02 19.03 5.50
C GLY A 235 -8.98 20.13 5.78
N GLY A 236 -7.78 20.01 5.18
CA GLY A 236 -6.70 21.00 5.28
C GLY A 236 -5.98 21.07 6.62
N GLY A 237 -6.15 20.09 7.51
CA GLY A 237 -5.45 20.05 8.80
C GLY A 237 -3.96 19.75 8.60
N CYS A 238 -3.10 20.67 9.06
CA CYS A 238 -1.65 20.48 9.10
C CYS A 238 -1.16 20.64 10.54
N LYS A 239 -0.52 19.59 11.09
CA LYS A 239 0.05 19.59 12.44
C LYS A 239 1.46 19.06 12.36
N ASN A 240 2.44 19.82 12.85
CA ASN A 240 3.85 19.43 12.88
C ASN A 240 4.37 18.93 11.51
N ASN A 241 4.04 19.65 10.44
CA ASN A 241 4.39 19.31 9.04
C ASN A 241 3.73 18.04 8.46
N LEU A 242 2.78 17.44 9.18
CA LEU A 242 2.01 16.27 8.75
C LEU A 242 0.56 16.67 8.52
N TYR A 243 -0.11 16.04 7.54
CA TYR A 243 -1.55 16.22 7.43
C TYR A 243 -2.32 15.29 8.35
N SER A 244 -3.27 15.86 9.08
CA SER A 244 -4.20 15.13 9.94
C SER A 244 -5.63 15.48 9.55
N GLN A 245 -6.56 14.53 9.66
CA GLN A 245 -7.97 14.88 9.58
C GLN A 245 -8.29 15.92 10.66
N ARG A 246 -8.89 17.04 10.26
CA ARG A 246 -9.38 18.06 11.19
C ARG A 246 -10.44 17.38 12.06
N SER A 247 -10.23 17.26 13.37
CA SER A 247 -11.32 16.92 14.28
C SER A 247 -12.32 18.07 14.23
N GLU A 248 -13.57 17.78 13.90
CA GLU A 248 -14.66 18.74 14.12
C GLU A 248 -14.73 18.99 15.63
N THR A 249 -14.13 20.08 16.08
CA THR A 249 -14.41 20.60 17.42
C THR A 249 -15.86 21.04 17.44
N GLU A 250 -16.59 20.69 18.51
CA GLU A 250 -18.02 20.99 18.73
C GLU A 250 -18.37 22.50 18.72
N ASP A 251 -17.38 23.37 18.51
CA ASP A 251 -17.47 24.83 18.50
C ASP A 251 -17.95 25.44 17.17
N MET A 252 -18.37 24.63 16.19
CA MET A 252 -19.03 25.10 14.96
C MET A 252 -20.55 24.89 14.98
N ASN A 253 -21.12 24.50 16.12
CA ASN A 253 -22.58 24.47 16.34
C ASN A 253 -23.13 25.80 16.89
N GLU A 254 -22.41 26.91 16.76
CA GLU A 254 -23.07 28.21 16.88
C GLU A 254 -23.64 28.60 15.51
N VAL A 255 -24.96 28.39 15.37
CA VAL A 255 -25.74 28.88 14.24
C VAL A 255 -25.49 30.38 14.12
N GLU A 256 -24.78 30.79 13.08
CA GLU A 256 -24.62 32.20 12.71
C GLU A 256 -26.02 32.81 12.61
N LYS A 257 -26.38 33.65 13.59
CA LYS A 257 -27.66 34.36 13.60
C LYS A 257 -27.75 35.16 12.29
N PRO A 258 -28.87 35.12 11.55
CA PRO A 258 -29.02 35.87 10.33
C PRO A 258 -28.69 37.35 10.56
N GLN A 259 -27.67 37.86 9.87
CA GLN A 259 -27.36 39.28 9.88
C GLN A 259 -28.56 40.06 9.34
N VAL A 260 -29.00 41.06 10.11
CA VAL A 260 -30.04 42.01 9.69
C VAL A 260 -29.51 42.79 8.48
N PRO A 261 -30.17 42.75 7.32
CA PRO A 261 -29.72 43.52 6.16
C PRO A 261 -29.82 45.02 6.44
N LEU A 262 -28.71 45.74 6.25
CA LEU A 262 -28.72 47.20 6.19
C LEU A 262 -29.48 47.66 4.93
N PRO A 263 -30.22 48.78 4.99
CA PRO A 263 -31.10 49.20 3.90
C PRO A 263 -30.29 49.62 2.66
N PRO A 264 -30.74 49.24 1.44
CA PRO A 264 -30.04 49.57 0.21
C PRO A 264 -30.23 51.04 -0.21
N ARG A 265 -29.13 51.63 -0.67
CA ARG A 265 -29.07 52.97 -1.27
C ARG A 265 -29.86 52.99 -2.59
N THR A 266 -30.84 53.89 -2.65
CA THR A 266 -31.78 54.09 -3.75
C THR A 266 -31.11 54.63 -5.01
N THR A 267 -31.26 53.92 -6.13
CA THR A 267 -31.48 54.53 -7.46
C THR A 267 -32.34 53.59 -8.31
N ALA A 268 -33.51 54.09 -8.70
CA ALA A 268 -34.56 53.34 -9.38
C ALA A 268 -34.32 53.21 -10.90
N ARG A 269 -34.64 52.04 -11.46
CA ARG A 269 -35.04 51.87 -12.88
C ARG A 269 -35.99 50.66 -13.01
N PRO A 270 -37.00 50.67 -13.91
CA PRO A 270 -38.25 49.93 -13.72
C PRO A 270 -38.23 48.45 -14.11
N VAL A 271 -39.14 47.72 -13.47
CA VAL A 271 -39.43 46.28 -13.55
C VAL A 271 -40.17 45.88 -14.84
N PRO A 272 -39.79 44.76 -15.51
CA PRO A 272 -40.68 44.03 -16.40
C PRO A 272 -41.50 42.96 -15.64
N LYS A 273 -42.79 42.87 -15.96
CA LYS A 273 -43.80 41.97 -15.35
C LYS A 273 -43.43 40.47 -15.43
N PRO A 274 -43.86 39.65 -14.45
CA PRO A 274 -43.57 38.21 -14.41
C PRO A 274 -44.42 37.40 -15.40
N LYS A 275 -43.80 36.40 -16.06
CA LYS A 275 -44.50 35.32 -16.78
C LYS A 275 -44.89 34.19 -15.81
N PRO A 276 -46.01 33.48 -16.03
CA PRO A 276 -46.49 32.43 -15.14
C PRO A 276 -45.55 31.22 -15.10
N SER A 277 -45.29 30.72 -13.89
CA SER A 277 -44.49 29.52 -13.64
C SER A 277 -45.25 28.25 -14.06
N ALA A 278 -44.59 27.41 -14.87
CA ALA A 278 -45.00 26.03 -15.10
C ALA A 278 -44.94 25.20 -13.78
N PRO A 279 -45.76 24.14 -13.63
CA PRO A 279 -45.84 23.39 -12.38
C PRO A 279 -44.52 22.67 -12.07
N LYS A 280 -43.99 22.91 -10.88
CA LYS A 280 -42.89 22.11 -10.32
C LYS A 280 -43.37 20.67 -10.15
N LYS A 281 -42.68 19.72 -10.79
CA LYS A 281 -42.82 18.29 -10.50
C LYS A 281 -42.58 18.06 -9.00
N PRO A 282 -43.35 17.16 -8.35
CA PRO A 282 -43.22 16.92 -6.92
C PRO A 282 -41.81 16.44 -6.59
N VAL A 283 -41.21 17.10 -5.60
CA VAL A 283 -40.00 16.65 -4.93
C VAL A 283 -40.29 15.28 -4.34
N SER A 284 -39.69 14.24 -4.91
CA SER A 284 -39.74 12.90 -4.36
C SER A 284 -39.05 12.90 -3.00
N LYS A 285 -39.78 12.47 -1.96
CA LYS A 285 -39.27 12.23 -0.60
C LYS A 285 -37.89 11.54 -0.62
N PRO A 286 -36.97 11.85 0.32
CA PRO A 286 -35.68 11.15 0.40
C PRO A 286 -35.95 9.67 0.64
N SER A 287 -35.69 8.85 -0.38
CA SER A 287 -35.77 7.41 -0.26
C SER A 287 -34.70 6.94 0.72
N THR A 288 -35.13 6.28 1.80
CA THR A 288 -34.25 5.54 2.69
C THR A 288 -33.36 4.61 1.84
N PRO A 289 -32.02 4.65 2.01
CA PRO A 289 -31.12 3.77 1.26
C PRO A 289 -31.51 2.31 1.46
N ARG A 290 -31.70 1.57 0.37
CA ARG A 290 -31.87 0.11 0.42
C ARG A 290 -30.51 -0.55 0.67
N CYS A 291 -30.48 -1.78 1.20
CA CYS A 291 -29.23 -2.50 1.44
C CYS A 291 -28.35 -2.64 0.19
N GLU A 292 -28.94 -2.65 -1.01
CA GLU A 292 -28.22 -2.78 -2.29
C GLU A 292 -27.67 -1.46 -2.82
N THR A 293 -27.92 -0.34 -2.12
CA THR A 293 -27.49 1.00 -2.56
C THR A 293 -25.97 1.07 -2.70
N ARG A 294 -25.50 1.48 -3.87
CA ARG A 294 -24.08 1.66 -4.18
C ARG A 294 -23.71 3.13 -4.16
N LEU A 295 -22.42 3.40 -3.92
CA LEU A 295 -21.92 4.77 -3.91
C LEU A 295 -22.08 5.46 -5.28
N ARG A 296 -21.98 4.71 -6.38
CA ARG A 296 -22.20 5.19 -7.75
C ARG A 296 -23.65 5.58 -8.05
N ASP A 297 -24.63 4.96 -7.37
CA ASP A 297 -26.05 5.10 -7.70
C ASP A 297 -26.67 6.38 -7.13
N LYS A 298 -26.23 6.80 -5.93
CA LYS A 298 -26.78 7.99 -5.24
C LYS A 298 -25.94 9.25 -5.40
N CYS A 299 -24.65 9.13 -5.71
CA CYS A 299 -23.70 10.24 -5.55
C CYS A 299 -22.93 10.51 -6.85
N LYS A 300 -23.66 11.03 -7.86
CA LYS A 300 -23.09 11.55 -9.11
C LYS A 300 -22.65 13.01 -8.91
N GLY A 301 -21.44 13.20 -8.39
CA GLY A 301 -20.77 14.51 -8.38
C GLY A 301 -21.11 15.46 -7.21
N ALA A 302 -21.75 14.99 -6.13
CA ALA A 302 -21.95 15.76 -4.89
C ALA A 302 -21.36 15.03 -3.67
N THR A 303 -20.96 15.78 -2.63
CA THR A 303 -20.48 15.26 -1.33
C THR A 303 -21.60 14.49 -0.64
N CYS A 304 -21.46 13.18 -0.61
CA CYS A 304 -22.50 12.23 -0.27
C CYS A 304 -21.84 11.24 0.68
N ASN A 305 -21.51 11.74 1.87
CA ASN A 305 -20.59 11.08 2.77
C ASN A 305 -21.35 10.35 3.88
N ARG A 306 -22.61 10.70 4.19
CA ARG A 306 -23.36 10.08 5.29
C ARG A 306 -24.57 9.28 4.77
N PHE A 307 -24.67 8.01 5.16
CA PHE A 307 -25.78 7.12 4.77
C PHE A 307 -26.41 6.46 5.98
N LYS A 308 -27.74 6.32 5.96
CA LYS A 308 -28.48 5.55 6.97
C LYS A 308 -28.80 4.16 6.41
N CYS A 309 -28.16 3.15 6.96
CA CYS A 309 -28.34 1.76 6.59
C CYS A 309 -29.48 1.11 7.40
N PRO A 310 -30.44 0.44 6.75
CA PRO A 310 -31.46 -0.33 7.46
C PRO A 310 -30.87 -1.61 8.07
N ALA A 311 -31.58 -2.20 9.02
CA ALA A 311 -31.25 -3.51 9.56
C ALA A 311 -31.35 -4.62 8.49
N ASN A 312 -30.73 -5.77 8.77
CA ASN A 312 -30.82 -7.01 7.99
C ASN A 312 -30.24 -6.94 6.57
N CYS A 313 -29.09 -6.26 6.42
CA CYS A 313 -28.38 -6.14 5.15
C CYS A 313 -27.36 -7.28 4.88
N LEU A 314 -27.00 -8.09 5.89
CA LEU A 314 -25.94 -9.11 5.78
C LEU A 314 -26.09 -10.04 4.56
N ASN A 315 -27.30 -10.57 4.35
CA ASN A 315 -27.63 -11.57 3.34
C ASN A 315 -28.30 -11.00 2.07
N LYS A 316 -28.26 -9.67 1.87
CA LYS A 316 -28.92 -9.00 0.74
C LYS A 316 -28.05 -9.00 -0.54
N LYS A 317 -28.66 -8.77 -1.72
CA LYS A 317 -28.04 -9.01 -3.05
C LYS A 317 -26.93 -8.02 -3.50
N GLY A 318 -26.32 -7.26 -2.60
CA GLY A 318 -25.31 -6.24 -2.95
C GLY A 318 -23.88 -6.77 -2.90
N LYS A 319 -23.15 -6.84 -4.02
CA LYS A 319 -21.74 -7.26 -3.99
C LYS A 319 -20.88 -6.26 -3.20
N VAL A 320 -19.86 -6.76 -2.53
CA VAL A 320 -18.82 -5.97 -1.86
C VAL A 320 -17.52 -6.29 -2.56
N TRP A 321 -16.77 -5.29 -2.99
CA TRP A 321 -15.47 -5.45 -3.62
C TRP A 321 -14.43 -4.74 -2.76
N GLY A 322 -13.46 -5.50 -2.25
CA GLY A 322 -12.40 -4.96 -1.39
C GLY A 322 -12.57 -5.17 0.10
N THR A 323 -11.53 -4.75 0.82
CA THR A 323 -11.33 -4.90 2.26
C THR A 323 -10.54 -3.70 2.71
N VAL A 324 -10.94 -3.05 3.81
CA VAL A 324 -10.42 -1.75 4.28
C VAL A 324 -10.79 -0.60 3.32
N SER A 325 -10.43 -0.72 2.04
CA SER A 325 -10.90 0.12 0.93
C SER A 325 -11.92 -0.67 0.09
N TYR A 326 -12.99 -0.02 -0.34
CA TYR A 326 -14.08 -0.65 -1.10
C TYR A 326 -14.33 0.05 -2.44
N ASP A 327 -14.56 -0.72 -3.50
CA ASP A 327 -14.89 -0.15 -4.81
C ASP A 327 -16.25 0.58 -4.75
N VAL A 328 -16.40 1.65 -5.54
CA VAL A 328 -17.62 2.46 -5.61
C VAL A 328 -18.86 1.70 -6.08
N GLN A 329 -18.68 0.53 -6.68
CA GLN A 329 -19.77 -0.37 -7.04
C GLN A 329 -20.29 -1.15 -5.82
N SER A 330 -19.53 -1.24 -4.72
CA SER A 330 -19.92 -1.98 -3.51
C SER A 330 -21.22 -1.45 -2.90
N SER A 331 -22.01 -2.37 -2.35
CA SER A 331 -23.12 -2.00 -1.46
C SER A 331 -22.57 -1.30 -0.22
N ILE A 332 -23.01 -0.09 0.05
CA ILE A 332 -22.52 0.75 1.15
C ILE A 332 -22.77 0.05 2.50
N CYS A 333 -23.99 -0.44 2.71
CA CYS A 333 -24.38 -1.06 3.97
C CYS A 333 -23.71 -2.41 4.20
N ARG A 334 -23.51 -3.21 3.15
CA ARG A 334 -22.79 -4.48 3.28
C ARG A 334 -21.29 -4.28 3.44
N ALA A 335 -20.71 -3.26 2.78
CA ALA A 335 -19.31 -2.88 2.98
C ALA A 335 -19.07 -2.37 4.42
N ALA A 336 -20.02 -1.62 4.99
CA ALA A 336 -19.92 -1.15 6.36
C ALA A 336 -20.07 -2.27 7.41
N ILE A 337 -20.92 -3.27 7.15
CA ILE A 337 -20.95 -4.50 7.97
C ILE A 337 -19.62 -5.25 7.82
N HIS A 338 -19.14 -5.43 6.58
CA HIS A 338 -17.86 -6.09 6.29
C HIS A 338 -16.69 -5.42 7.01
N SER A 339 -16.63 -4.08 7.05
CA SER A 339 -15.59 -3.34 7.79
C SER A 339 -15.76 -3.39 9.31
N GLY A 340 -16.94 -3.75 9.81
CA GLY A 340 -17.28 -3.71 11.24
C GLY A 340 -17.66 -2.31 11.73
N ALA A 341 -17.92 -1.37 10.81
CA ALA A 341 -18.37 -0.02 11.16
C ALA A 341 -19.82 -0.01 11.69
N ILE A 342 -20.64 -0.96 11.24
CA ILE A 342 -21.99 -1.23 11.78
C ILE A 342 -22.21 -2.74 11.88
N ASP A 343 -23.17 -3.15 12.70
CA ASP A 343 -23.66 -4.53 12.75
C ASP A 343 -24.88 -4.73 11.83
N ASN A 344 -25.50 -5.92 11.89
CA ASN A 344 -26.69 -6.22 11.11
C ASN A 344 -27.98 -5.52 11.63
N ASN A 345 -27.92 -4.75 12.72
CA ASN A 345 -29.03 -3.93 13.19
C ASN A 345 -29.14 -2.60 12.42
N GLY A 346 -28.15 -2.28 11.58
CA GLY A 346 -28.11 -1.05 10.79
C GLY A 346 -27.56 0.13 11.58
N GLY A 347 -27.52 1.31 10.97
CA GLY A 347 -26.88 2.46 11.58
C GLY A 347 -26.57 3.57 10.58
N VAL A 348 -25.95 4.64 11.08
CA VAL A 348 -25.45 5.72 10.23
C VAL A 348 -23.98 5.45 9.93
N VAL A 349 -23.60 5.51 8.66
CA VAL A 349 -22.24 5.25 8.20
C VAL A 349 -21.73 6.46 7.44
N ASP A 350 -20.52 6.88 7.78
CA ASP A 350 -19.79 7.90 7.04
C ASP A 350 -18.80 7.23 6.08
N VAL A 351 -18.82 7.66 4.82
CA VAL A 351 -18.10 7.10 3.68
C VAL A 351 -17.21 8.19 3.11
N THR A 352 -15.91 7.94 3.19
CA THR A 352 -14.90 8.84 2.63
C THR A 352 -14.41 8.26 1.31
N ARG A 353 -14.48 9.05 0.22
CA ARG A 353 -13.83 8.69 -1.05
C ARG A 353 -12.34 8.98 -0.96
N THR A 354 -11.52 7.96 -1.19
CA THR A 354 -10.06 8.07 -1.31
C THR A 354 -9.66 8.13 -2.79
N GLU A 355 -8.36 8.24 -3.06
CA GLU A 355 -7.80 8.13 -4.41
C GLU A 355 -8.13 6.77 -5.07
N LYS A 356 -7.97 6.72 -6.39
CA LYS A 356 -8.29 5.53 -7.20
C LYS A 356 -7.34 4.39 -6.83
N PHE A 357 -7.83 3.42 -6.07
CA PHE A 357 -7.07 2.22 -5.75
C PHE A 357 -6.98 1.29 -6.97
N PRO A 358 -5.76 0.82 -7.34
CA PRO A 358 -5.56 -0.05 -8.47
C PRO A 358 -5.98 -1.49 -8.20
N PHE A 359 -6.23 -1.87 -6.95
CA PHE A 359 -6.76 -3.19 -6.63
C PHE A 359 -7.49 -3.21 -5.28
N PHE A 360 -8.33 -4.22 -5.11
CA PHE A 360 -9.17 -4.47 -3.96
C PHE A 360 -9.04 -5.94 -3.56
N VAL A 361 -8.62 -6.19 -2.32
CA VAL A 361 -8.38 -7.55 -1.81
C VAL A 361 -9.70 -8.19 -1.38
N ARG A 362 -9.92 -9.45 -1.79
CA ARG A 362 -11.05 -10.25 -1.30
C ARG A 362 -10.80 -10.68 0.15
N SER A 363 -11.80 -10.59 1.00
CA SER A 363 -11.78 -11.23 2.32
C SER A 363 -13.19 -11.57 2.77
N THR A 364 -13.29 -12.34 3.85
CA THR A 364 -14.55 -12.57 4.56
C THR A 364 -14.42 -11.94 5.93
N LYS A 365 -15.11 -10.83 6.16
CA LYS A 365 -15.17 -10.17 7.48
C LYS A 365 -16.64 -9.99 7.90
N ASN A 366 -16.92 -10.21 9.18
CA ASN A 366 -18.24 -10.01 9.81
C ASN A 366 -19.41 -10.69 9.05
N GLY A 367 -19.18 -11.91 8.54
CA GLY A 367 -20.20 -12.67 7.81
C GLY A 367 -20.49 -12.17 6.38
N VAL A 368 -19.75 -11.19 5.87
CA VAL A 368 -19.83 -10.70 4.49
C VAL A 368 -18.61 -11.16 3.70
N TYR A 369 -18.82 -11.62 2.46
CA TYR A 369 -17.75 -11.97 1.52
C TYR A 369 -17.52 -10.83 0.53
N SER A 370 -16.29 -10.36 0.40
CA SER A 370 -15.88 -9.39 -0.62
C SER A 370 -15.18 -10.03 -1.81
N VAL A 371 -15.21 -9.35 -2.96
CA VAL A 371 -14.69 -9.84 -4.24
C VAL A 371 -13.46 -9.02 -4.66
N PHE A 372 -12.50 -9.69 -5.29
CA PHE A 372 -11.31 -9.06 -5.84
C PHE A 372 -11.63 -8.21 -7.07
N PHE A 373 -11.01 -7.03 -7.19
CA PHE A 373 -11.07 -6.17 -8.36
C PHE A 373 -9.70 -5.51 -8.57
N SER A 374 -9.16 -5.50 -9.79
CA SER A 374 -7.89 -4.86 -10.12
C SER A 374 -8.05 -4.02 -11.40
N SER A 375 -7.53 -2.80 -11.37
CA SER A 375 -7.36 -1.87 -12.48
C SER A 375 -5.97 -1.22 -12.39
N LEU A 376 -4.92 -1.93 -12.78
CA LEU A 376 -3.60 -1.36 -13.05
C LEU A 376 -3.52 -0.87 -14.52
N PRO A 377 -2.78 0.20 -14.82
CA PRO A 377 -2.45 0.58 -16.20
C PRO A 377 -1.48 -0.45 -16.77
N VAL A 378 -1.88 -1.13 -17.83
CA VAL A 378 -1.05 -2.13 -18.51
C VAL A 378 -0.25 -1.43 -19.61
N THR A 379 1.07 -1.63 -19.66
CA THR A 379 1.92 -1.15 -20.75
C THR A 379 1.46 -1.78 -22.07
N GLU A 380 1.20 -0.99 -23.10
CA GLU A 380 0.77 -1.49 -24.41
C GLU A 380 2.00 -1.84 -25.28
N MET A 381 1.96 -3.00 -25.93
CA MET A 381 3.00 -3.50 -26.83
C MET A 381 2.37 -4.08 -28.09
N SER A 382 2.93 -3.75 -29.26
CA SER A 382 2.52 -4.38 -30.52
C SER A 382 3.17 -5.76 -30.65
N ALA A 383 2.38 -6.77 -30.97
CA ALA A 383 2.88 -8.11 -31.30
C ALA A 383 2.66 -8.41 -32.79
N ASP A 384 3.38 -9.42 -33.30
CA ASP A 384 3.02 -10.04 -34.58
C ASP A 384 2.15 -11.29 -34.35
N CYS A 385 1.74 -11.95 -35.43
CA CYS A 385 0.88 -13.14 -35.33
C CYS A 385 1.59 -14.38 -34.78
N TYR A 386 2.91 -14.35 -34.61
CA TYR A 386 3.73 -15.49 -34.20
C TYR A 386 4.17 -15.38 -32.75
N THR A 387 4.15 -14.17 -32.20
CA THR A 387 4.54 -13.82 -30.83
C THR A 387 3.82 -14.72 -29.82
N THR A 388 4.61 -15.37 -28.95
CA THR A 388 4.14 -16.30 -27.92
C THR A 388 4.32 -15.73 -26.51
N VAL A 389 3.57 -16.25 -25.53
CA VAL A 389 3.70 -15.81 -24.13
C VAL A 389 5.07 -16.12 -23.56
N ALA A 390 5.69 -17.23 -23.98
CA ALA A 390 7.04 -17.60 -23.56
C ALA A 390 8.11 -16.55 -23.94
N GLU A 391 7.92 -15.80 -25.03
CA GLU A 391 8.87 -14.79 -25.52
C GLU A 391 8.72 -13.45 -24.80
N ILE A 392 7.48 -13.01 -24.59
CA ILE A 392 7.19 -11.65 -24.14
C ILE A 392 6.89 -11.55 -22.64
N CYS A 393 6.56 -12.66 -22.01
CA CYS A 393 6.31 -12.73 -20.59
C CYS A 393 7.35 -13.67 -19.98
N PRO A 394 8.43 -13.14 -19.38
CA PRO A 394 9.41 -14.00 -18.75
C PRO A 394 8.74 -14.71 -17.57
N PHE A 395 8.60 -16.04 -17.65
CA PHE A 395 8.19 -16.91 -16.54
C PHE A 395 9.27 -16.96 -15.44
N LYS A 396 9.74 -15.81 -14.95
CA LYS A 396 10.65 -15.73 -13.80
C LYS A 396 9.82 -15.53 -12.53
N ARG A 397 9.91 -16.53 -11.65
CA ARG A 397 9.17 -16.70 -10.38
C ARG A 397 9.39 -15.61 -9.30
N LEU A 398 9.83 -14.41 -9.65
CA LEU A 398 10.30 -13.42 -8.66
C LEU A 398 9.76 -11.99 -8.86
N THR A 399 8.85 -11.75 -9.80
CA THR A 399 8.17 -10.44 -9.96
C THR A 399 6.75 -10.63 -10.49
N PRO A 400 5.74 -9.86 -10.04
CA PRO A 400 4.45 -9.80 -10.71
C PRO A 400 4.59 -8.93 -11.98
N SER A 401 5.40 -9.37 -12.94
CA SER A 401 5.40 -8.75 -14.26
C SER A 401 4.10 -9.16 -14.95
N HIS A 402 3.10 -8.28 -14.92
CA HIS A 402 1.95 -8.41 -15.80
C HIS A 402 2.47 -8.42 -17.24
N CYS A 403 1.98 -9.34 -18.07
CA CYS A 403 2.23 -9.28 -19.50
C CYS A 403 1.76 -7.91 -20.00
N PRO A 404 2.50 -7.27 -20.92
CA PRO A 404 2.02 -6.07 -21.56
C PRO A 404 0.69 -6.36 -22.27
N ARG A 405 -0.14 -5.32 -22.42
CA ARG A 405 -1.37 -5.37 -23.21
C ARG A 405 -0.95 -5.46 -24.66
N ILE A 406 -1.44 -6.48 -25.33
CA ILE A 406 -0.97 -6.82 -26.67
C ILE A 406 -1.91 -6.20 -27.69
N LEU A 407 -1.35 -5.37 -28.57
CA LEU A 407 -2.02 -4.95 -29.79
C LEU A 407 -1.74 -5.97 -30.88
N CYS A 408 -2.79 -6.71 -31.25
CA CYS A 408 -2.74 -7.71 -32.32
C CYS A 408 -3.05 -7.09 -33.68
N PRO A 409 -2.28 -7.42 -34.74
CA PRO A 409 -2.55 -6.96 -36.09
C PRO A 409 -3.76 -7.69 -36.68
N ASP A 410 -4.21 -7.20 -37.82
CA ASP A 410 -5.16 -7.91 -38.65
C ASP A 410 -4.53 -9.19 -39.23
N ASN A 411 -5.33 -10.03 -39.91
CA ASN A 411 -4.88 -11.21 -40.66
C ASN A 411 -4.36 -12.43 -39.88
N CYS A 412 -4.17 -12.38 -38.54
CA CYS A 412 -3.64 -13.52 -37.78
C CYS A 412 -4.49 -14.81 -37.87
N LYS A 413 -5.77 -14.70 -38.25
CA LYS A 413 -6.63 -15.86 -38.49
C LYS A 413 -6.16 -16.73 -39.67
N MET A 414 -5.63 -16.11 -40.72
CA MET A 414 -5.21 -16.79 -41.96
C MET A 414 -3.79 -17.36 -41.87
N GLN A 415 -3.07 -17.07 -40.78
CA GLN A 415 -1.71 -17.57 -40.59
C GLN A 415 -1.71 -19.09 -40.43
N PRO A 416 -0.80 -19.81 -41.10
CA PRO A 416 -0.70 -21.27 -41.00
C PRO A 416 -0.42 -21.73 -39.57
N SER A 417 -1.02 -22.86 -39.17
CA SER A 417 -0.86 -23.41 -37.81
C SER A 417 0.57 -23.79 -37.47
N TYR A 418 1.41 -24.08 -38.46
CA TYR A 418 2.83 -24.35 -38.25
C TYR A 418 3.59 -23.14 -37.70
N TRP A 419 3.31 -21.93 -38.20
CA TRP A 419 3.96 -20.69 -37.76
C TRP A 419 3.25 -20.02 -36.58
N SER A 420 1.93 -20.24 -36.45
CA SER A 420 1.11 -19.66 -35.39
C SER A 420 0.29 -20.75 -34.69
N PRO A 421 0.90 -21.64 -33.90
CA PRO A 421 0.19 -22.74 -33.26
C PRO A 421 -0.80 -22.24 -32.21
N VAL A 422 -1.91 -22.97 -32.03
CA VAL A 422 -2.90 -22.74 -30.97
C VAL A 422 -3.15 -24.06 -30.26
N ILE A 423 -2.64 -24.21 -29.04
CA ILE A 423 -2.68 -25.47 -28.29
C ILE A 423 -3.56 -25.26 -27.05
N GLY A 424 -4.68 -25.95 -26.99
CA GLY A 424 -5.66 -25.86 -25.89
C GLY A 424 -6.89 -25.00 -26.18
N ASN A 425 -7.74 -24.86 -25.17
CA ASN A 425 -9.04 -24.20 -25.27
C ASN A 425 -9.36 -23.45 -23.97
N ASN A 426 -9.65 -22.15 -24.07
CA ASN A 426 -9.80 -21.19 -22.97
C ASN A 426 -8.55 -21.02 -22.07
N ILE A 427 -7.69 -22.03 -22.00
CA ILE A 427 -6.33 -22.01 -21.44
C ILE A 427 -5.41 -22.58 -22.51
N TYR A 428 -4.39 -21.80 -22.86
CA TYR A 428 -3.47 -22.11 -23.96
C TYR A 428 -2.08 -22.42 -23.41
N ALA A 429 -1.33 -23.27 -24.11
CA ALA A 429 0.08 -23.46 -23.80
C ALA A 429 0.87 -22.18 -24.09
N ASP A 430 1.87 -21.85 -23.28
CA ASP A 430 2.74 -20.67 -23.44
C ASP A 430 3.42 -20.51 -24.80
N THR A 431 3.58 -21.63 -25.52
CA THR A 431 4.07 -21.72 -26.91
C THR A 431 3.01 -21.44 -27.98
N SER A 432 1.76 -21.14 -27.60
CA SER A 432 0.70 -20.76 -28.54
C SER A 432 0.81 -19.28 -28.92
N SER A 433 0.47 -18.94 -30.17
CA SER A 433 0.36 -17.55 -30.63
C SER A 433 -0.71 -16.79 -29.85
N ILE A 434 -0.36 -15.64 -29.29
CA ILE A 434 -1.27 -14.82 -28.47
C ILE A 434 -2.47 -14.35 -29.30
N CYS A 435 -2.21 -13.74 -30.45
CA CYS A 435 -3.24 -13.12 -31.28
C CYS A 435 -4.17 -14.14 -31.94
N ARG A 436 -3.63 -15.27 -32.42
CA ARG A 436 -4.46 -16.33 -32.99
C ARG A 436 -5.26 -17.06 -31.91
N SER A 437 -4.69 -17.25 -30.72
CA SER A 437 -5.42 -17.78 -29.56
C SER A 437 -6.52 -16.84 -29.09
N ALA A 438 -6.34 -15.52 -29.20
CA ALA A 438 -7.36 -14.51 -28.85
C ALA A 438 -8.57 -14.58 -29.79
N ILE A 439 -8.34 -14.76 -31.09
CA ILE A 439 -9.41 -14.98 -32.08
C ILE A 439 -10.12 -16.31 -31.79
N HIS A 440 -9.36 -17.40 -31.56
CA HIS A 440 -9.93 -18.70 -31.21
C HIS A 440 -10.79 -18.61 -29.94
N ALA A 441 -10.32 -17.89 -28.91
CA ALA A 441 -11.06 -17.70 -27.66
C ALA A 441 -12.32 -16.83 -27.82
N GLY A 442 -12.35 -15.99 -28.86
CA GLY A 442 -13.43 -15.03 -29.12
C GLY A 442 -13.25 -13.72 -28.37
N VAL A 443 -12.00 -13.43 -27.99
CA VAL A 443 -11.61 -12.24 -27.23
C VAL A 443 -11.45 -11.03 -28.16
N ILE A 444 -10.91 -11.26 -29.36
CA ILE A 444 -10.82 -10.28 -30.44
C ILE A 444 -11.39 -10.87 -31.74
N LYS A 445 -11.68 -10.00 -32.70
CA LYS A 445 -12.14 -10.37 -34.04
C LYS A 445 -10.93 -10.55 -34.98
N ALA A 446 -11.17 -10.97 -36.23
CA ALA A 446 -10.10 -11.29 -37.20
C ALA A 446 -9.35 -10.07 -37.75
N ASP A 447 -9.88 -8.87 -37.52
CA ASP A 447 -9.31 -7.55 -37.81
C ASP A 447 -8.33 -7.06 -36.73
N GLY A 448 -8.07 -7.85 -35.69
CA GLY A 448 -7.09 -7.53 -34.65
C GLY A 448 -7.71 -6.79 -33.46
N GLY A 449 -6.85 -6.15 -32.65
CA GLY A 449 -7.26 -5.37 -31.48
C GLY A 449 -6.45 -5.66 -30.21
N LEU A 450 -6.82 -4.98 -29.12
CA LEU A 450 -6.13 -5.08 -27.84
C LEU A 450 -6.60 -6.30 -27.05
N VAL A 451 -5.64 -7.05 -26.50
CA VAL A 451 -5.89 -8.22 -25.65
C VAL A 451 -5.02 -8.19 -24.40
N ASP A 452 -5.63 -8.53 -23.26
CA ASP A 452 -4.91 -8.72 -21.99
C ASP A 452 -4.55 -10.20 -21.80
N VAL A 453 -3.31 -10.46 -21.39
CA VAL A 453 -2.76 -11.82 -21.21
C VAL A 453 -2.48 -12.08 -19.73
N LEU A 454 -2.90 -13.23 -19.24
CA LEU A 454 -2.60 -13.71 -17.89
C LEU A 454 -1.79 -15.01 -17.96
N PRO A 455 -0.50 -14.98 -17.62
CA PRO A 455 0.28 -16.19 -17.39
C PRO A 455 -0.28 -16.99 -16.21
N LEU A 456 -0.23 -18.30 -16.33
CA LEU A 456 -0.69 -19.28 -15.37
C LEU A 456 0.37 -20.38 -15.21
N ASP A 457 0.27 -21.14 -14.13
CA ASP A 457 1.13 -22.29 -13.88
C ASP A 457 1.05 -23.33 -15.01
N LYS A 458 2.11 -24.14 -15.12
CA LYS A 458 2.20 -25.21 -16.11
C LYS A 458 1.04 -26.19 -16.01
N ARG A 459 0.55 -26.63 -17.17
CA ARG A 459 -0.46 -27.70 -17.30
C ARG A 459 0.15 -28.89 -18.03
N LYS A 460 -0.22 -30.11 -17.60
CA LYS A 460 0.24 -31.36 -18.19
C LYS A 460 -0.52 -31.76 -19.46
N THR A 461 -1.75 -31.27 -19.62
CA THR A 461 -2.64 -31.64 -20.73
C THR A 461 -3.47 -30.44 -21.22
N TYR A 462 -3.66 -30.39 -22.54
CA TYR A 462 -4.47 -29.42 -23.26
C TYR A 462 -5.41 -30.15 -24.21
N THR A 463 -6.65 -29.67 -24.28
CA THR A 463 -7.68 -30.19 -25.20
C THR A 463 -7.97 -29.14 -26.26
N GLY A 464 -7.71 -29.50 -27.51
CA GLY A 464 -8.02 -28.69 -28.69
C GLY A 464 -9.44 -28.89 -29.18
N ILE A 465 -10.01 -27.85 -29.77
CA ILE A 465 -11.37 -27.79 -30.34
C ILE A 465 -11.39 -26.83 -31.53
N LEU A 466 -12.33 -27.01 -32.46
CA LEU A 466 -12.64 -26.00 -33.46
C LEU A 466 -13.47 -24.87 -32.84
N LYS A 467 -12.95 -23.65 -32.80
CA LYS A 467 -13.70 -22.48 -32.30
C LYS A 467 -13.34 -21.23 -33.10
N ASN A 468 -14.36 -20.41 -33.41
CA ASN A 468 -14.23 -19.15 -34.17
C ASN A 468 -13.47 -19.28 -35.51
N GLY A 469 -13.52 -20.47 -36.13
CA GLY A 469 -12.85 -20.77 -37.39
C GLY A 469 -11.35 -21.04 -37.27
N ILE A 470 -10.85 -21.35 -36.07
CA ILE A 470 -9.48 -21.82 -35.82
C ILE A 470 -9.57 -23.19 -35.14
N GLN A 471 -8.83 -24.17 -35.67
CA GLN A 471 -8.68 -25.48 -35.03
C GLN A 471 -7.50 -25.42 -34.07
N SER A 472 -7.76 -25.65 -32.78
CA SER A 472 -6.69 -25.81 -31.79
C SER A 472 -6.29 -27.28 -31.62
N GLU A 473 -5.06 -27.50 -31.17
CA GLU A 473 -4.45 -28.82 -31.00
C GLU A 473 -4.57 -29.30 -29.55
N SER A 474 -4.70 -30.63 -29.38
CA SER A 474 -4.60 -31.29 -28.09
C SER A 474 -3.15 -31.74 -27.86
N LYS A 475 -2.63 -31.55 -26.65
CA LYS A 475 -1.25 -31.95 -26.31
C LYS A 475 -1.18 -32.44 -24.88
N SER A 476 -0.43 -33.51 -24.64
CA SER A 476 -0.17 -34.10 -23.32
C SER A 476 1.34 -34.13 -23.04
N ASN A 477 1.70 -34.26 -21.77
CA ASN A 477 3.09 -34.30 -21.29
C ASN A 477 3.91 -33.06 -21.71
N THR A 478 3.32 -31.87 -21.57
CA THR A 478 3.96 -30.60 -21.92
C THR A 478 4.81 -30.05 -20.78
N ASP A 479 6.04 -29.66 -21.11
CA ASP A 479 6.88 -28.80 -20.29
C ASP A 479 6.76 -27.36 -20.81
N GLY A 480 6.30 -26.45 -19.94
CA GLY A 480 5.98 -25.06 -20.30
C GLY A 480 4.83 -24.50 -19.45
N GLY A 481 4.75 -23.18 -19.32
CA GLY A 481 3.66 -22.46 -18.65
C GLY A 481 2.34 -22.54 -19.42
N SER A 482 1.31 -21.88 -18.88
CA SER A 482 0.03 -21.73 -19.57
C SER A 482 -0.46 -20.29 -19.50
N PHE A 483 -1.49 -19.93 -20.28
CA PHE A 483 -2.06 -18.59 -20.19
C PHE A 483 -3.55 -18.51 -20.52
N ARG A 484 -4.18 -17.41 -20.11
CA ARG A 484 -5.56 -17.02 -20.47
C ARG A 484 -5.59 -15.62 -21.07
N LEU A 485 -6.61 -15.37 -21.88
CA LEU A 485 -6.81 -14.12 -22.61
C LEU A 485 -8.12 -13.45 -22.20
N PHE A 486 -8.10 -12.12 -22.14
CA PHE A 486 -9.25 -11.31 -21.71
C PHE A 486 -9.51 -10.15 -22.66
N VAL A 487 -10.80 -9.80 -22.81
CA VAL A 487 -11.23 -8.64 -23.60
C VAL A 487 -10.86 -7.37 -22.84
N VAL A 488 -10.21 -6.44 -23.53
CA VAL A 488 -9.93 -5.11 -22.99
C VAL A 488 -11.22 -4.31 -22.90
N ARG A 489 -11.65 -3.97 -21.68
CA ARG A 489 -12.79 -3.07 -21.45
C ARG A 489 -12.25 -1.65 -21.29
N GLN A 490 -12.54 -0.79 -22.28
CA GLN A 490 -12.30 0.64 -22.20
C GLN A 490 -13.17 1.31 -21.14
#